data_AF-A0A556TNT1-F1
#
_entry.id   AF-A0A556TNT1-F1
#
_cell.length_a   1.000
_cell.length_b   1.000
_cell.length_c   1.000
_cell.angle_alpha   90.00
_cell.angle_beta   90.00
_cell.angle_gamma   90.00
#
_symmetry.space_group_name_H-M   'P 1'
#
loop_
_entity.id
_entity.type
_entity.pdbx_description
1 polymer ?
#
loop_
_entity_poly.entity_id
_entity_poly.type
_entity_poly.pdbx_seq_one_letter_code
_entity_poly.pdbx_strand_id
1 'polypeptide(L)'
;MAEFWLISAPGEKTCQQTWDRMNAATSHANNLATNNKFTIPDLKKSVQANRRQQNFYLYSLSVVKKVAHYMADILEDSRDKVLENLLANGVDLVTYLTRFQWDLAKYPIKQSLKNISEIISKQVTQIDNDLKARALAYNSIKGNLQNLTRKKALLFEDQDSGLFSVTLFQKAIDDFRLKAKENKFIVRDFQYNEIELNADKEEMTRLSTDKKKQFV
;
A
#
# COMPACT_ATOMS: atom_id res chain seq x y z
N MET A 1 10.70 4.27 16.54
CA MET A 1 9.91 3.02 16.47
C MET A 1 9.36 2.78 17.86
N ALA A 2 8.03 2.70 18.01
CA ALA A 2 7.43 2.41 19.32
C ALA A 2 7.48 0.89 19.55
N GLU A 3 8.08 0.47 20.66
CA GLU A 3 8.12 -0.93 21.07
C GLU A 3 7.06 -1.16 22.14
N PHE A 4 6.29 -2.24 22.01
CA PHE A 4 5.25 -2.62 22.95
C PHE A 4 5.55 -4.01 23.52
N TRP A 5 5.39 -4.13 24.82
CA TRP A 5 5.57 -5.38 25.55
C TRP A 5 4.21 -5.84 26.08
N LEU A 6 3.80 -7.06 25.73
CA LEU A 6 2.62 -7.69 26.29
C LEU A 6 3.03 -8.60 27.44
N ILE A 7 2.57 -8.28 28.65
CA ILE A 7 2.90 -9.03 29.86
C ILE A 7 1.63 -9.70 30.40
N SER A 8 1.75 -10.99 30.72
CA SER A 8 0.74 -11.71 31.49
C SER A 8 1.36 -12.10 32.84
N ALA A 9 0.65 -11.83 33.92
CA ALA A 9 1.07 -12.16 35.28
C ALA A 9 -0.05 -12.91 35.99
N PRO A 10 0.27 -13.90 36.85
CA PRO A 10 -0.73 -14.60 37.63
C PRO A 10 -1.49 -13.61 38.53
N GLY A 11 -2.81 -13.78 38.62
CA GLY A 11 -3.61 -13.07 39.61
C GLY A 11 -3.27 -13.60 40.99
N GLU A 12 -2.67 -12.80 41.88
CA GLU A 12 -2.36 -13.27 43.23
C GLU A 12 -3.63 -13.54 44.02
N LYS A 13 -4.45 -12.51 44.24
CA LYS A 13 -5.81 -12.61 44.81
C LYS A 13 -6.87 -12.09 43.84
N THR A 14 -6.56 -11.00 43.13
CA THR A 14 -7.36 -10.49 42.00
C THR A 14 -6.43 -9.94 40.91
N CYS A 15 -6.88 -9.93 39.66
CA CYS A 15 -6.12 -9.32 38.55
C CYS A 15 -5.91 -7.80 38.77
N GLN A 16 -6.81 -7.13 39.49
CA GLN A 16 -6.69 -5.72 39.81
C GLN A 16 -5.52 -5.45 40.75
N GLN A 17 -5.32 -6.28 41.77
CA GLN A 17 -4.16 -6.15 42.67
C GLN A 17 -2.83 -6.38 41.93
N THR A 18 -2.77 -7.39 41.04
CA THR A 18 -1.59 -7.62 40.19
C THR A 18 -1.30 -6.40 39.31
N TRP A 19 -2.34 -5.78 38.75
CA TRP A 19 -2.24 -4.55 37.95
C TRP A 19 -1.71 -3.36 38.77
N ASP A 20 -2.26 -3.12 39.95
CA ASP A 20 -1.86 -2.02 40.82
C ASP A 20 -0.41 -2.19 41.28
N ARG A 21 0.01 -3.41 41.60
CA ARG A 21 1.40 -3.71 41.93
C ARG A 21 2.36 -3.46 40.76
N MET A 22 2.00 -3.93 39.56
CA MET A 22 2.81 -3.70 38.36
C MET A 22 2.96 -2.19 38.11
N ASN A 23 1.86 -1.44 38.20
CA ASN A 23 1.89 0.01 38.05
C ASN A 23 2.73 0.71 39.11
N ALA A 24 2.65 0.28 40.37
CA ALA A 24 3.49 0.83 41.43
C ALA A 24 4.98 0.63 41.10
N ALA A 25 5.36 -0.57 40.66
CA ALA A 25 6.76 -0.94 40.39
C ALA A 25 7.35 -0.30 39.11
N THR A 26 6.59 -0.27 38.02
CA THR A 26 7.12 0.11 36.69
C THR A 26 6.69 1.48 36.20
N SER A 27 5.58 2.02 36.70
CA SER A 27 5.07 3.33 36.28
C SER A 27 5.29 4.39 37.35
N HIS A 28 4.72 4.20 38.56
CA HIS A 28 4.70 5.26 39.57
C HIS A 28 6.05 5.45 40.28
N ALA A 29 6.73 4.37 40.65
CA ALA A 29 7.98 4.47 41.40
C ALA A 29 9.16 4.98 40.57
N ASN A 30 9.20 4.66 39.28
CA ASN A 30 10.40 4.82 38.45
C ASN A 30 10.14 5.38 37.03
N ASN A 31 8.87 5.63 36.66
CA ASN A 31 8.47 6.09 35.33
C ASN A 31 9.09 5.31 34.16
N LEU A 32 9.24 3.99 34.32
CA LEU A 32 9.91 3.11 33.35
C LEU A 32 9.01 2.74 32.17
N ALA A 33 7.69 2.74 32.38
CA ALA A 33 6.72 2.32 31.37
C ALA A 33 5.38 3.05 31.51
N THR A 34 4.71 3.19 30.36
CA THR A 34 3.27 3.51 30.30
C THR A 34 2.50 2.21 30.18
N ASN A 35 1.72 1.89 31.21
CA ASN A 35 1.00 0.62 31.29
C ASN A 35 -0.44 0.81 30.83
N ASN A 36 -0.91 -0.08 29.94
CA ASN A 36 -2.31 -0.12 29.48
C ASN A 36 -2.89 -1.53 29.69
N LYS A 37 -4.18 -1.60 30.05
CA LYS A 37 -4.87 -2.90 30.17
C LYS A 37 -5.17 -3.44 28.77
N PHE A 38 -4.85 -4.71 28.55
CA PHE A 38 -5.21 -5.44 27.33
C PHE A 38 -6.27 -6.51 27.67
N THR A 39 -7.55 -6.16 27.49
CA THR A 39 -8.66 -7.03 27.92
C THR A 39 -8.92 -8.12 26.90
N ILE A 40 -8.69 -9.38 27.31
CA ILE A 40 -9.04 -10.57 26.54
C ILE A 40 -10.25 -11.23 27.25
N PRO A 41 -11.33 -11.57 26.54
CA PRO A 41 -12.47 -12.25 27.15
C PRO A 41 -12.14 -13.70 27.51
N ASP A 42 -12.98 -14.31 28.33
CA ASP A 42 -12.90 -15.73 28.63
C ASP A 42 -13.22 -16.58 27.40
N LEU A 43 -12.16 -16.97 26.69
CA LEU A 43 -12.23 -17.91 25.59
C LEU A 43 -12.28 -19.34 26.12
N LYS A 44 -12.98 -20.23 25.41
CA LYS A 44 -12.94 -21.67 25.71
C LYS A 44 -11.48 -22.13 25.74
N LYS A 45 -11.04 -22.66 26.89
CA LYS A 45 -9.66 -23.10 27.14
C LYS A 45 -9.16 -23.95 25.98
N SER A 46 -8.01 -23.58 25.41
CA SER A 46 -7.28 -24.47 24.51
C SER A 46 -6.28 -25.31 25.27
N VAL A 47 -6.02 -26.50 24.74
CA VAL A 47 -4.82 -27.25 25.05
C VAL A 47 -3.59 -26.38 24.67
N GLN A 48 -2.52 -26.51 25.46
CA GLN A 48 -1.25 -25.77 25.44
C GLN A 48 -0.83 -25.14 24.09
N ALA A 49 -0.14 -23.99 24.21
CA ALA A 49 0.55 -23.33 23.11
C ALA A 49 1.33 -24.36 22.27
N ASN A 50 0.91 -24.59 21.03
CA ASN A 50 1.53 -25.58 20.17
C ASN A 50 2.34 -24.90 19.06
N ARG A 51 3.34 -25.62 18.52
CA ARG A 51 4.23 -25.14 17.45
C ARG A 51 3.46 -24.55 16.24
N ARG A 52 2.24 -25.02 15.97
CA ARG A 52 1.41 -24.52 14.87
C ARG A 52 0.95 -23.08 15.11
N GLN A 53 0.58 -22.72 16.34
CA GLN A 53 0.20 -21.34 16.70
C GLN A 53 1.38 -20.38 16.52
N GLN A 54 2.60 -20.79 16.92
CA GLN A 54 3.79 -19.97 16.72
C GLN A 54 4.09 -19.76 15.23
N ASN A 55 4.02 -20.82 14.42
CA ASN A 55 4.23 -20.71 12.97
C ASN A 55 3.18 -19.78 12.33
N PHE A 56 1.92 -19.87 12.76
CA PHE A 56 0.85 -19.02 12.26
C PHE A 56 1.05 -17.54 12.66
N TYR A 57 1.53 -17.27 13.87
CA TYR A 57 1.92 -15.93 14.30
C TYR A 57 3.02 -15.35 13.41
N LEU A 58 4.10 -16.10 13.18
CA LEU A 58 5.20 -15.67 12.31
C LEU A 58 4.75 -15.41 10.87
N TYR A 59 3.86 -16.26 10.35
CA TYR A 59 3.24 -16.05 9.04
C TYR A 59 2.43 -14.74 9.02
N SER A 60 1.54 -14.54 9.98
CA SER A 60 0.71 -13.32 10.08
C SER A 60 1.57 -12.05 10.17
N LEU A 61 2.63 -12.08 10.97
CA LEU A 61 3.59 -10.98 11.08
C LEU A 61 4.26 -10.68 9.73
N SER A 62 4.62 -11.72 8.97
CA SER A 62 5.19 -11.53 7.63
C SER A 62 4.22 -10.84 6.67
N VAL A 63 2.91 -11.16 6.75
CA VAL A 63 1.88 -10.53 5.91
C VAL A 63 1.71 -9.06 6.28
N VAL A 64 1.63 -8.73 7.56
CA VAL A 64 1.56 -7.33 8.03
C VAL A 64 2.76 -6.52 7.57
N LYS A 65 3.98 -7.08 7.66
CA LYS A 65 5.20 -6.43 7.17
C LYS A 65 5.16 -6.17 5.67
N LYS A 66 4.64 -7.11 4.87
CA LYS A 66 4.45 -6.90 3.43
C LYS A 66 3.46 -5.79 3.13
N VAL A 67 2.33 -5.73 3.84
CA VAL A 67 1.33 -4.64 3.67
C VAL A 67 1.98 -3.28 3.92
N ALA A 68 2.70 -3.13 5.04
CA ALA A 68 3.38 -1.88 5.37
C ALA A 68 4.45 -1.50 4.32
N HIS A 69 5.21 -2.49 3.84
CA HIS A 69 6.20 -2.28 2.79
C HIS A 69 5.59 -1.79 1.48
N TYR A 70 4.51 -2.44 1.01
CA TYR A 70 3.82 -2.01 -0.20
C TYR A 70 3.17 -0.63 -0.05
N MET A 71 2.68 -0.28 1.14
CA MET A 71 2.18 1.08 1.41
C MET A 71 3.29 2.13 1.24
N ALA A 72 4.50 1.83 1.73
CA ALA A 72 5.66 2.70 1.55
C ALA A 72 6.14 2.80 0.09
N ASP A 73 6.02 1.71 -0.67
CA ASP A 73 6.33 1.71 -2.09
C ASP A 73 5.30 2.48 -2.92
N ILE A 74 4.03 2.48 -2.54
CA ILE A 74 2.97 3.24 -3.22
C ILE A 74 3.12 4.74 -2.95
N LEU A 75 3.51 5.12 -1.73
CA LEU A 75 3.63 6.53 -1.36
C LEU A 75 4.87 7.21 -1.94
N GLU A 76 5.85 6.47 -2.48
CA GLU A 76 7.08 6.95 -3.15
C GLU A 76 7.68 8.20 -2.50
N ASP A 77 7.31 9.40 -2.96
CA ASP A 77 7.79 10.70 -2.48
C ASP A 77 7.23 11.17 -1.12
N SER A 78 6.19 10.50 -0.61
CA SER A 78 5.50 10.79 0.67
C SER A 78 5.62 9.64 1.67
N ARG A 79 6.79 8.97 1.71
CA ARG A 79 7.06 7.84 2.61
C ARG A 79 6.95 8.19 4.10
N ASP A 80 7.17 9.44 4.46
CA ASP A 80 6.94 9.97 5.81
C ASP A 80 5.49 9.82 6.26
N LYS A 81 4.53 9.84 5.33
CA LYS A 81 3.09 9.70 5.60
C LYS A 81 2.59 8.26 5.68
N VAL A 82 3.47 7.26 5.59
CA VAL A 82 3.07 5.84 5.68
C VAL A 82 2.33 5.56 6.98
N LEU A 83 2.81 6.09 8.10
CA LEU A 83 2.21 5.86 9.41
C LEU A 83 0.80 6.48 9.53
N GLU A 84 0.54 7.59 8.84
CA GLU A 84 -0.78 8.24 8.81
C GLU A 84 -1.82 7.38 8.07
N ASN A 85 -1.36 6.53 7.15
CA ASN A 85 -2.20 5.66 6.35
C ASN A 85 -2.34 4.23 6.93
N LEU A 86 -1.40 3.81 7.78
CA LEU A 86 -1.45 2.51 8.45
C LEU A 86 -2.34 2.58 9.70
N LEU A 87 -3.64 2.59 9.47
CA LEU A 87 -4.66 2.65 10.51
C LEU A 87 -5.31 1.29 10.75
N ALA A 88 -5.62 0.99 12.01
CA ALA A 88 -6.44 -0.15 12.41
C ALA A 88 -7.83 0.36 12.81
N ASN A 89 -8.88 -0.07 12.10
CA ASN A 89 -10.26 0.41 12.29
C ASN A 89 -10.38 1.95 12.25
N GLY A 90 -9.61 2.61 11.38
CA GLY A 90 -9.61 4.07 11.23
C GLY A 90 -8.85 4.84 12.32
N VAL A 91 -8.14 4.14 13.21
CA VAL A 91 -7.38 4.72 14.32
C VAL A 91 -5.90 4.32 14.20
N ASP A 92 -4.99 5.15 14.68
CA ASP A 92 -3.56 4.84 14.68
C ASP A 92 -3.25 3.59 15.53
N LEU A 93 -2.15 2.91 15.22
CA LEU A 93 -1.83 1.62 15.83
C LEU A 93 -1.54 1.73 17.34
N VAL A 94 -1.02 2.86 17.83
CA VAL A 94 -0.73 3.06 19.25
C VAL A 94 -2.04 3.17 20.02
N THR A 95 -2.97 3.99 19.54
CA THR A 95 -4.30 4.13 20.13
C THR A 95 -5.07 2.82 20.04
N TYR A 96 -5.00 2.11 18.91
CA TYR A 96 -5.66 0.80 18.75
C TYR A 96 -5.16 -0.23 19.78
N LEU A 97 -3.85 -0.29 20.02
CA LEU A 97 -3.26 -1.23 21.00
C LEU A 97 -3.61 -0.85 22.45
N THR A 98 -3.53 0.43 22.79
CA THR A 98 -3.78 0.92 24.16
C THR A 98 -5.26 0.91 24.55
N ARG A 99 -6.16 0.89 23.57
CA ARG A 99 -7.62 0.83 23.76
C ARG A 99 -8.24 -0.42 23.13
N PHE A 100 -7.46 -1.49 23.00
CA PHE A 100 -7.90 -2.72 22.35
C PHE A 100 -9.19 -3.25 22.97
N GLN A 101 -10.14 -3.61 22.10
CA GLN A 101 -11.35 -4.31 22.47
C GLN A 101 -11.51 -5.55 21.58
N TRP A 102 -11.91 -6.64 22.21
CA TRP A 102 -12.19 -7.87 21.49
C TRP A 102 -13.43 -7.70 20.59
N ASP A 103 -13.27 -7.98 19.31
CA ASP A 103 -14.37 -7.94 18.36
C ASP A 103 -15.28 -9.18 18.54
N LEU A 104 -16.30 -9.03 19.38
CA LEU A 104 -17.26 -10.09 19.71
C LEU A 104 -18.12 -10.51 18.52
N ALA A 105 -18.34 -9.60 17.56
CA ALA A 105 -19.13 -9.88 16.37
C ALA A 105 -18.34 -10.78 15.42
N LYS A 106 -17.04 -10.49 15.24
CA LYS A 106 -16.15 -11.21 14.35
C LYS A 106 -15.59 -12.50 14.97
N TYR A 107 -15.33 -12.49 16.28
CA TYR A 107 -14.74 -13.62 17.01
C TYR A 107 -15.56 -13.98 18.25
N PRO A 108 -16.71 -14.68 18.11
CA PRO A 108 -17.60 -14.92 19.23
C PRO A 108 -17.02 -15.87 20.28
N ILE A 109 -17.04 -15.47 21.56
CA ILE A 109 -16.46 -16.23 22.69
C ILE A 109 -17.15 -17.58 22.94
N LYS A 110 -18.37 -17.77 22.41
CA LYS A 110 -19.11 -19.03 22.47
C LYS A 110 -18.51 -20.11 21.56
N GLN A 111 -17.75 -19.73 20.53
CA GLN A 111 -17.09 -20.67 19.64
C GLN A 111 -15.85 -21.30 20.29
N SER A 112 -15.42 -22.44 19.76
CA SER A 112 -14.16 -23.05 20.20
C SER A 112 -12.97 -22.19 19.77
N LEU A 113 -11.86 -22.22 20.52
CA LEU A 113 -10.65 -21.52 20.09
C LEU A 113 -10.15 -22.02 18.73
N LYS A 114 -10.35 -23.31 18.43
CA LYS A 114 -10.05 -23.89 17.11
C LYS A 114 -10.80 -23.16 16.00
N ASN A 115 -12.11 -22.97 16.15
CA ASN A 115 -12.91 -22.28 15.13
C ASN A 115 -12.49 -20.82 14.98
N ILE A 116 -12.27 -20.10 16.09
CA ILE A 116 -11.78 -18.71 16.06
C ILE A 116 -10.43 -18.63 15.34
N SER A 117 -9.50 -19.55 15.66
CA SER A 117 -8.19 -19.64 15.01
C SER A 117 -8.31 -19.92 13.52
N GLU A 118 -9.22 -20.78 13.09
CA GLU A 118 -9.47 -21.07 11.68
C GLU A 118 -10.05 -19.86 10.93
N ILE A 119 -10.96 -19.10 11.56
CA ILE A 119 -11.50 -17.86 11.00
C ILE A 119 -10.36 -16.84 10.76
N ILE A 120 -9.54 -16.60 11.77
CA ILE A 120 -8.38 -15.69 11.66
C ILE A 120 -7.41 -16.19 10.58
N SER A 121 -7.13 -17.50 10.55
CA SER A 121 -6.21 -18.10 9.57
C SER A 121 -6.68 -17.96 8.13
N LYS A 122 -7.97 -18.17 7.88
CA LYS A 122 -8.57 -17.97 6.56
C LYS A 122 -8.51 -16.51 6.14
N GLN A 123 -8.83 -15.58 7.05
CA GLN A 123 -8.78 -14.15 6.76
C GLN A 123 -7.35 -13.67 6.45
N VAL A 124 -6.35 -14.06 7.25
CA VAL A 124 -4.95 -13.69 7.00
C VAL A 124 -4.47 -14.25 5.67
N THR A 125 -4.78 -15.51 5.35
CA THR A 125 -4.42 -16.13 4.07
C THR A 125 -5.08 -15.43 2.89
N GLN A 126 -6.35 -15.06 3.01
CA GLN A 126 -7.07 -14.33 1.96
C GLN A 126 -6.45 -12.95 1.73
N ILE A 127 -6.13 -12.21 2.80
CA ILE A 127 -5.44 -10.92 2.71
C ILE A 127 -4.08 -11.06 2.02
N ASP A 128 -3.28 -12.08 2.35
CA ASP A 128 -1.97 -12.33 1.70
C ASP A 128 -2.12 -12.63 0.21
N ASN A 129 -3.14 -13.41 -0.18
CA ASN A 129 -3.42 -13.72 -1.58
C ASN A 129 -3.87 -12.48 -2.37
N ASP A 130 -4.79 -11.70 -1.81
CA ASP A 130 -5.27 -10.46 -2.42
C ASP A 130 -4.14 -9.43 -2.55
N LEU A 131 -3.28 -9.32 -1.53
CA LEU A 131 -2.09 -8.47 -1.56
C LEU A 131 -1.14 -8.92 -2.67
N LYS A 132 -0.85 -10.21 -2.80
CA LYS A 132 0.03 -10.73 -3.87
C LYS A 132 -0.53 -10.43 -5.25
N ALA A 133 -1.83 -10.63 -5.47
CA ALA A 133 -2.46 -10.34 -6.75
C ALA A 133 -2.35 -8.84 -7.11
N ARG A 134 -2.64 -7.95 -6.15
CA ARG A 134 -2.51 -6.50 -6.32
C ARG A 134 -1.05 -6.06 -6.54
N ALA A 135 -0.13 -6.65 -5.79
CA ALA A 135 1.31 -6.39 -5.90
C ALA A 135 1.85 -6.77 -7.28
N LEU A 136 1.46 -7.93 -7.82
CA LEU A 136 1.84 -8.36 -9.17
C LEU A 136 1.34 -7.38 -10.22
N ALA A 137 0.08 -6.95 -10.13
CA ALA A 137 -0.48 -5.95 -11.04
C ALA A 137 0.26 -4.60 -10.94
N TYR A 138 0.51 -4.10 -9.73
CA TYR A 138 1.26 -2.87 -9.50
C TYR A 138 2.68 -2.94 -10.06
N ASN A 139 3.42 -4.00 -9.75
CA ASN A 139 4.81 -4.18 -10.22
C ASN A 139 4.89 -4.31 -11.74
N SER A 140 3.90 -4.97 -12.37
CA SER A 140 3.82 -5.06 -13.83
C SER A 140 3.61 -3.67 -14.47
N ILE A 141 2.66 -2.89 -13.96
CA ILE A 141 2.41 -1.52 -14.45
C ILE A 141 3.63 -0.62 -14.21
N LYS A 142 4.24 -0.69 -13.03
CA LYS A 142 5.45 0.06 -12.69
C LYS A 142 6.61 -0.28 -13.63
N GLY A 143 6.84 -1.56 -13.89
CA GLY A 143 7.86 -2.03 -14.85
C GLY A 143 7.59 -1.56 -16.28
N ASN A 144 6.34 -1.63 -16.74
CA ASN A 144 5.94 -1.13 -18.05
C ASN A 144 6.16 0.38 -18.18
N LEU A 145 5.80 1.15 -17.15
CA LEU A 145 6.02 2.59 -17.11
C LEU A 145 7.51 2.92 -17.18
N GLN A 146 8.34 2.23 -16.39
CA GLN A 146 9.81 2.38 -16.44
C GLN A 146 10.36 2.09 -17.85
N ASN A 147 9.90 1.02 -18.50
CA ASN A 147 10.32 0.70 -19.85
C ASN A 147 9.88 1.77 -20.88
N LEU A 148 8.68 2.34 -20.73
CA LEU A 148 8.21 3.43 -21.59
C LEU A 148 9.02 4.71 -21.36
N THR A 149 9.32 5.08 -20.12
CA THR A 149 10.12 6.27 -19.80
C THR A 149 11.58 6.17 -20.28
N ARG A 150 12.11 4.96 -20.48
CA ARG A 150 13.45 4.73 -21.06
C ARG A 150 13.49 4.89 -22.58
N LYS A 151 12.33 4.88 -23.26
CA LYS A 151 12.30 5.18 -24.71
C LYS A 151 12.72 6.63 -24.92
N LYS A 152 13.34 6.91 -26.07
CA LYS A 152 13.91 8.22 -26.39
C LYS A 152 12.84 9.30 -26.21
N ALA A 153 12.98 10.10 -25.15
CA ALA A 153 12.01 11.13 -24.82
C ALA A 153 12.01 12.22 -25.90
N LEU A 154 13.19 12.61 -26.40
CA LEU A 154 13.34 13.52 -27.52
C LEU A 154 12.99 12.83 -28.85
N LEU A 155 11.94 13.31 -29.50
CA LEU A 155 11.46 12.85 -30.80
C LEU A 155 12.09 13.65 -31.96
N PHE A 156 12.21 14.97 -31.79
CA PHE A 156 12.75 15.89 -32.79
C PHE A 156 13.35 17.12 -32.10
N GLU A 157 14.35 17.74 -32.71
CA GLU A 157 15.01 18.95 -32.20
C GLU A 157 15.36 19.84 -33.40
N ASP A 158 15.09 21.14 -33.28
CA ASP A 158 15.59 22.18 -34.17
C ASP A 158 16.45 23.20 -33.41
N GLN A 159 16.75 24.36 -34.00
CA GLN A 159 17.64 25.35 -33.40
C GLN A 159 17.04 26.04 -32.15
N ASP A 160 15.71 26.07 -32.02
CA ASP A 160 15.01 26.87 -31.01
C ASP A 160 14.16 26.00 -30.06
N SER A 161 13.88 24.74 -30.41
CA SER A 161 12.94 23.90 -29.68
C SER A 161 13.20 22.38 -29.81
N GLY A 162 12.73 21.64 -28.81
CA GLY A 162 12.70 20.17 -28.82
C GLY A 162 11.28 19.64 -28.66
N LEU A 163 10.94 18.60 -29.42
CA LEU A 163 9.70 17.85 -29.29
C LEU A 163 9.96 16.61 -28.44
N PHE A 164 9.25 16.50 -27.33
CA PHE A 164 9.40 15.38 -26.39
C PHE A 164 8.11 14.57 -26.28
N SER A 165 8.26 13.26 -26.14
CA SER A 165 7.21 12.36 -25.67
C SER A 165 7.19 12.35 -24.15
N VAL A 166 5.97 12.38 -23.58
CA VAL A 166 5.75 12.27 -22.13
C VAL A 166 4.74 11.15 -21.91
N THR A 167 5.03 10.26 -20.96
CA THR A 167 4.11 9.21 -20.52
C THR A 167 3.60 9.58 -19.14
N LEU A 168 2.28 9.71 -18.99
CA LEU A 168 1.63 10.02 -17.71
C LEU A 168 0.32 9.24 -17.56
N PHE A 169 -0.20 9.16 -16.33
CA PHE A 169 -1.51 8.57 -16.08
C PHE A 169 -2.64 9.51 -16.53
N GLN A 170 -3.73 8.94 -17.05
CA GLN A 170 -4.89 9.71 -17.54
C GLN A 170 -5.41 10.74 -16.52
N LYS A 171 -5.46 10.36 -15.24
CA LYS A 171 -5.91 11.24 -14.15
C LYS A 171 -5.01 12.46 -13.89
N ALA A 172 -3.77 12.43 -14.37
CA ALA A 172 -2.78 13.48 -14.15
C ALA A 172 -2.70 14.46 -15.34
N ILE A 173 -3.52 14.29 -16.38
CA ILE A 173 -3.46 15.10 -17.60
C ILE A 173 -3.71 16.58 -17.31
N ASP A 174 -4.70 16.90 -16.50
CA ASP A 174 -5.09 18.29 -16.22
C ASP A 174 -4.01 19.01 -15.40
N ASP A 175 -3.51 18.35 -14.34
CA ASP A 175 -2.40 18.86 -13.53
C ASP A 175 -1.13 19.04 -14.36
N PHE A 176 -0.82 18.09 -15.25
CA PHE A 176 0.32 18.18 -16.15
C PHE A 176 0.21 19.37 -17.10
N ARG A 177 -0.95 19.56 -17.74
CA ARG A 177 -1.20 20.71 -18.64
C ARG A 177 -1.07 22.04 -17.92
N LEU A 178 -1.61 22.13 -16.71
CA LEU A 178 -1.48 23.33 -15.87
C LEU A 178 -0.01 23.63 -15.58
N LYS A 179 0.74 22.64 -15.09
CA LYS A 179 2.16 22.82 -14.74
C LYS A 179 3.03 23.11 -15.95
N ALA A 180 2.74 22.48 -17.09
CA ALA A 180 3.42 22.75 -18.34
C ALA A 180 3.23 24.21 -18.77
N LYS A 181 1.99 24.70 -18.73
CA LYS A 181 1.64 26.09 -19.07
C LYS A 181 2.32 27.10 -18.14
N GLU A 182 2.32 26.85 -16.83
CA GLU A 182 3.01 27.71 -15.84
C GLU A 182 4.50 27.88 -16.14
N ASN A 183 5.13 26.84 -16.70
CA ASN A 183 6.55 26.84 -17.06
C ASN A 183 6.79 27.16 -18.55
N LYS A 184 5.78 27.70 -19.24
CA LYS A 184 5.84 28.10 -20.66
C LYS A 184 6.13 26.95 -21.63
N PHE A 185 5.86 25.71 -21.23
CA PHE A 185 5.85 24.57 -22.14
C PHE A 185 4.51 24.51 -22.90
N ILE A 186 4.57 24.21 -24.20
CA ILE A 186 3.39 24.06 -25.04
C ILE A 186 3.04 22.58 -25.14
N VAL A 187 1.91 22.19 -24.52
CA VAL A 187 1.36 20.84 -24.68
C VAL A 187 0.54 20.80 -25.96
N ARG A 188 0.94 19.98 -26.93
CA ARG A 188 0.18 19.78 -28.16
C ARG A 188 -0.82 18.64 -28.00
N ASP A 189 -2.08 18.91 -28.29
CA ASP A 189 -3.09 17.85 -28.39
C ASP A 189 -2.81 17.02 -29.63
N PHE A 190 -2.52 15.74 -29.42
CA PHE A 190 -2.27 14.78 -30.48
C PHE A 190 -2.99 13.48 -30.13
N GLN A 191 -3.90 13.06 -30.99
CA GLN A 191 -4.45 11.71 -30.98
C GLN A 191 -3.77 10.94 -32.09
N TYR A 192 -3.05 9.88 -31.73
CA TYR A 192 -2.46 8.99 -32.73
C TYR A 192 -3.58 8.22 -33.44
N ASN A 193 -3.73 8.46 -34.74
CA ASN A 193 -4.63 7.72 -35.62
C ASN A 193 -3.82 7.12 -36.77
N GLU A 194 -3.61 5.81 -36.72
CA GLU A 194 -2.81 5.08 -37.70
C GLU A 194 -3.43 5.10 -39.11
N ILE A 195 -4.76 5.14 -39.19
CA ILE A 195 -5.50 5.14 -40.46
C ILE A 195 -5.27 6.46 -41.19
N GLU A 196 -5.45 7.58 -40.50
CA GLU A 196 -5.22 8.91 -41.05
C GLU A 196 -3.74 9.11 -41.45
N LEU A 197 -2.81 8.67 -40.59
CA LEU A 197 -1.38 8.80 -40.88
C LEU A 197 -0.96 8.03 -42.14
N ASN A 198 -1.54 6.85 -42.38
CA ASN A 198 -1.26 6.07 -43.57
C ASN A 198 -1.92 6.68 -44.82
N ALA A 199 -3.14 7.19 -44.70
CA ALA A 199 -3.82 7.88 -45.80
C ALA A 199 -3.04 9.14 -46.25
N ASP A 200 -2.57 9.95 -45.31
CA ASP A 200 -1.78 11.16 -45.60
C ASP A 200 -0.47 10.82 -46.32
N LYS A 201 0.19 9.72 -45.94
CA LYS A 201 1.42 9.24 -46.60
C LYS A 201 1.16 8.80 -48.03
N GLU A 202 0.08 8.07 -48.27
CA GLU A 202 -0.32 7.65 -49.62
C GLU A 202 -0.66 8.86 -50.49
N GLU A 203 -1.41 9.83 -49.96
CA GLU A 203 -1.75 11.06 -50.67
C GLU A 203 -0.51 11.90 -51.00
N MET A 204 0.42 12.07 -50.06
CA MET A 204 1.69 12.76 -50.32
C MET A 204 2.51 12.08 -51.41
N THR A 205 2.52 10.74 -51.44
CA THR A 205 3.22 9.96 -52.47
C THR A 205 2.56 10.14 -53.83
N ARG A 206 1.22 10.13 -53.89
CA ARG A 206 0.44 10.41 -55.10
C ARG A 206 0.73 11.82 -55.63
N LEU A 207 0.59 12.84 -54.78
CA LEU A 207 0.83 14.23 -55.15
C LEU A 207 2.28 14.47 -55.62
N SER A 208 3.26 13.85 -54.97
CA SER A 208 4.66 13.90 -55.42
C SER A 208 4.86 13.25 -56.79
N THR A 209 4.12 12.17 -57.09
CA THR A 209 4.19 11.50 -58.39
C THR A 209 3.51 12.33 -59.48
N ASP A 210 2.34 12.90 -59.19
CA ASP A 210 1.60 13.75 -60.11
C ASP A 210 2.36 15.05 -60.41
N LYS A 211 2.99 15.65 -59.39
CA LYS A 211 3.91 16.77 -59.59
C LYS A 211 5.02 16.41 -60.58
N LYS A 212 5.70 15.26 -60.40
CA LYS A 212 6.76 14.82 -61.33
C LYS A 212 6.25 14.62 -62.75
N LYS A 213 5.04 14.07 -62.93
CA LYS A 213 4.43 13.88 -64.26
C LYS A 213 4.05 15.19 -64.95
N GLN A 214 3.77 16.26 -64.21
CA GLN A 214 3.49 17.56 -64.81
C GLN A 214 4.75 18.30 -65.30
N PHE A 215 5.95 17.85 -64.91
CA PHE A 215 7.23 18.46 -65.30
C PHE A 215 8.06 17.55 -66.25
N VAL A 216 7.44 16.51 -66.81
CA VAL A 216 7.97 15.67 -67.91
C VAL A 216 7.06 15.87 -69.12
#